data_AF-A0A2H0PLH2-F1
#
_entry.id   AF-A0A2H0PLH2-F1
#
_cell.length_a   1.000
_cell.length_b   1.000
_cell.length_c   1.000
_cell.angle_alpha   90.00
_cell.angle_beta   90.00
_cell.angle_gamma   90.00
#
_symmetry.space_group_name_H-M   'P 1'
#
loop_
_entity.id
_entity.type
_entity.pdbx_description
1 polymer ?
#
loop_
_entity_poly.entity_id
_entity_poly.type
_entity_poly.pdbx_seq_one_letter_code
_entity_poly.pdbx_strand_id
1 'polypeptide(L)' 'MKSSASLKLSIAIPFYNEESILKKNLSQLATELSQFDEQIEVFLCDSGSVDNGRSIAQDFIR' A
#
# COMPACT_ATOMS: atom_id res chain seq x y z
N MET A 1 4.73 16.29 -31.61
CA MET A 1 5.30 15.82 -30.33
C MET A 1 4.32 14.81 -29.74
N LYS A 2 4.70 13.53 -29.56
CA LYS A 2 3.88 12.58 -28.80
C LYS A 2 3.99 12.98 -27.33
N SER A 3 2.87 13.33 -26.71
CA SER A 3 2.79 13.43 -25.25
C SER A 3 3.17 12.06 -24.68
N SER A 4 4.21 11.98 -23.86
CA SER A 4 4.49 10.77 -23.07
C SER A 4 3.42 10.73 -21.98
N ALA A 5 2.41 9.88 -22.15
CA ALA A 5 1.45 9.63 -21.09
C ALA A 5 2.23 9.17 -19.84
N SER A 6 2.03 9.84 -18.70
CA SER A 6 2.57 9.35 -17.43
C SER A 6 1.84 8.06 -17.08
N LEU A 7 2.59 6.98 -16.88
CA LEU A 7 2.04 5.72 -16.41
C LEU A 7 1.64 5.91 -14.94
N LYS A 8 0.36 5.69 -14.64
CA LYS A 8 -0.15 5.61 -13.28
C LYS A 8 -0.27 4.15 -12.87
N LEU A 9 0.06 3.83 -11.62
CA LEU A 9 0.01 2.49 -11.07
C LEU A 9 -0.92 2.44 -9.86
N SER A 10 -1.83 1.48 -9.86
CA SER A 10 -2.68 1.17 -8.70
C SER A 10 -2.26 -0.18 -8.13
N ILE A 11 -1.97 -0.24 -6.84
CA ILE A 11 -1.60 -1.47 -6.13
C ILE A 11 -2.70 -1.80 -5.13
N ALA A 12 -3.33 -2.96 -5.27
CA ALA A 12 -4.33 -3.46 -4.31
C ALA A 12 -3.76 -4.65 -3.53
N ILE A 13 -3.73 -4.54 -2.20
CA ILE A 13 -3.13 -5.54 -1.31
C ILE A 13 -4.22 -6.05 -0.36
N PRO A 14 -4.83 -7.22 -0.63
CA PRO A 14 -5.69 -7.88 0.34
C PRO A 14 -4.86 -8.44 1.48
N PHE A 15 -5.39 -8.37 2.70
CA PHE A 15 -4.78 -9.00 3.87
C PHE A 15 -5.81 -9.60 4.83
N TYR A 16 -5.41 -10.64 5.55
CA TYR A 16 -6.22 -11.32 6.57
C TYR A 16 -5.33 -11.95 7.64
N ASN A 17 -5.36 -11.43 8.86
CA ASN A 17 -4.57 -11.94 9.99
C ASN A 17 -3.04 -11.99 9.78
N GLU A 18 -2.47 -10.94 9.17
CA GLU A 18 -1.05 -10.87 8.76
C GLU A 18 -0.26 -9.76 9.49
N GLU A 19 -0.58 -9.43 10.75
CA GLU A 19 0.04 -8.34 11.53
C GLU A 19 1.57 -8.23 11.37
N SER A 20 2.30 -9.33 11.55
CA SER A 20 3.77 -9.33 11.49
C SER A 20 4.33 -9.01 10.10
N ILE A 21 3.65 -9.49 9.06
CA ILE A 21 4.06 -9.34 7.66
C ILE A 21 3.68 -7.94 7.16
N LEU A 22 2.47 -7.47 7.48
CA LEU A 22 1.99 -6.13 7.15
C LEU A 22 2.96 -5.06 7.62
N LYS A 23 3.33 -5.08 8.91
CA LYS A 23 4.18 -4.01 9.48
C LYS A 23 5.55 -3.92 8.78
N LYS A 24 6.19 -5.07 8.55
CA LYS A 24 7.49 -5.13 7.88
C LYS A 24 7.37 -4.70 6.42
N ASN A 25 6.44 -5.31 5.68
CA ASN A 25 6.38 -5.14 4.24
C ASN A 25 5.81 -3.78 3.81
N LEU A 26 4.85 -3.21 4.56
CA LEU A 26 4.31 -1.89 4.25
C LEU A 26 5.35 -0.78 4.42
N SER A 27 6.21 -0.86 5.45
CA SER A 27 7.30 0.10 5.63
C SER A 27 8.31 0.07 4.48
N GLN A 28 8.63 -1.13 3.99
CA GLN A 28 9.53 -1.31 2.87
C GLN A 28 8.88 -0.82 1.56
N LEU A 29 7.63 -1.20 1.32
CA LEU A 29 6.84 -0.75 0.17
C LEU A 29 6.76 0.78 0.13
N ALA A 30 6.39 1.43 1.24
CA ALA A 30 6.32 2.88 1.31
C ALA A 30 7.67 3.56 1.00
N THR A 31 8.78 2.95 1.43
CA THR A 31 10.13 3.45 1.12
C THR A 31 10.43 3.34 -0.37
N GLU A 32 10.19 2.18 -0.98
CA GLU A 32 10.47 1.92 -2.39
C GLU A 32 9.60 2.76 -3.35
N LEU A 33 8.34 3.00 -2.97
CA LEU A 33 7.37 3.75 -3.77
C LEU A 33 7.45 5.27 -3.57
N SER A 34 8.16 5.77 -2.55
CA SER A 34 8.23 7.19 -2.21
C SER A 34 8.69 8.10 -3.36
N GLN A 35 9.50 7.58 -4.29
CA GLN A 35 9.96 8.32 -5.48
C GLN A 35 8.88 8.52 -6.56
N PHE A 36 7.71 7.88 -6.40
CA PHE A 36 6.60 7.87 -7.36
C PHE A 36 5.27 8.35 -6.75
N ASP A 37 5.31 9.09 -5.64
CA ASP A 37 4.12 9.43 -4.82
C ASP A 37 2.97 10.08 -5.62
N GLU A 38 3.25 10.83 -6.70
CA GLU A 38 2.21 11.45 -7.56
C GLU A 38 1.66 10.52 -8.67
N GLN A 39 2.24 9.33 -8.82
CA GLN A 39 1.95 8.37 -9.90
C GLN A 39 1.41 7.04 -9.38
N ILE A 40 1.39 6.83 -8.06
CA ILE A 40 1.01 5.56 -7.44
C ILE A 40 -0.10 5.78 -6.41
N GLU A 41 -1.07 4.88 -6.42
CA GLU A 41 -2.05 4.71 -5.34
C GLU A 41 -1.96 3.29 -4.77
N VAL A 42 -2.13 3.16 -3.45
CA VAL A 42 -2.09 1.86 -2.76
C VAL A 42 -3.38 1.68 -1.95
N PHE A 43 -4.07 0.57 -2.20
CA PHE A 43 -5.26 0.15 -1.47
C PHE A 43 -4.93 -1.02 -0.56
N LEU A 44 -5.06 -0.84 0.75
CA LEU A 44 -4.94 -1.91 1.73
C LEU A 44 -6.34 -2.46 2.06
N CYS A 45 -6.63 -3.67 1.58
CA CYS A 45 -7.96 -4.27 1.63
C CYS A 45 -8.05 -5.31 2.75
N ASP A 46 -8.56 -4.89 3.91
CA ASP A 46 -8.82 -5.80 5.02
C ASP A 46 -9.94 -6.79 4.67
N SER A 47 -9.64 -8.09 4.71
CA SER A 47 -10.59 -9.16 4.39
C SER A 47 -11.30 -9.73 5.63
N GLY A 48 -11.48 -8.91 6.68
CA GLY A 48 -12.18 -9.29 7.90
C GLY A 48 -11.25 -9.77 9.01
N SER A 49 -10.04 -9.20 9.10
CA SER A 49 -9.04 -9.56 10.09
C SER A 49 -9.56 -9.36 11.52
N VAL A 50 -9.16 -10.27 12.40
CA VAL A 50 -9.45 -10.25 13.85
C VAL A 50 -8.21 -9.95 14.70
N ASP A 51 -7.04 -9.82 14.05
CA ASP A 51 -5.80 -9.34 14.64
C ASP A 51 -5.64 -7.81 14.51
N ASN A 52 -4.46 -7.27 14.82
CA ASN A 52 -4.19 -5.84 14.70
C ASN A 52 -3.91 -5.37 13.27
N GLY A 53 -4.07 -6.22 12.23
CA GLY A 53 -3.75 -5.88 10.85
C GLY A 53 -4.48 -4.63 10.35
N ARG A 54 -5.74 -4.43 10.76
CA ARG A 54 -6.51 -3.22 10.44
C ARG A 54 -5.89 -1.95 11.02
N SER A 55 -5.53 -1.98 12.30
CA SER A 55 -4.90 -0.84 12.97
C SER A 55 -3.55 -0.51 12.34
N ILE A 56 -2.75 -1.53 12.03
CA ILE A 56 -1.46 -1.36 11.34
C ILE A 56 -1.67 -0.71 9.97
N ALA A 57 -2.64 -1.18 9.17
CA ALA A 57 -2.93 -0.57 7.87
C ALA A 57 -3.36 0.90 7.98
N GLN A 58 -4.07 1.28 9.05
CA GLN A 58 -4.50 2.66 9.29
C GLN A 58 -3.34 3.62 9.56
N ASP A 59 -2.25 3.16 10.16
CA ASP A 59 -1.04 3.96 10.39
C ASP A 59 -0.36 4.39 9.08
N PHE A 60 -0.69 3.76 7.95
CA PHE A 60 -0.13 4.05 6.62
C PHE A 60 -1.07 4.90 5.75
N ILE A 61 -2.22 5.33 6.26
CA ILE A 61 -3.12 6.24 5.54
C ILE A 61 -2.49 7.64 5.53
N ARG A 62 -2.30 8.21 4.34
CA ARG A 62 -1.88 9.61 4.12
C ARG A 62 -3.05 10.44 3.59
#